data_AF-A0A7X7TJK7-F1
#
_entry.id   AF-A0A7X7TJK7-F1
#
_cell.length_a   1.000
_cell.length_b   1.000
_cell.length_c   1.000
_cell.angle_alpha   90.00
_cell.angle_beta   90.00
_cell.angle_gamma   90.00
#
_symmetry.space_group_name_H-M   'P 1'
#
loop_
_entity.id
_entity.type
_entity.pdbx_description
1 polymer ?
#
loop_
_entity_poly.entity_id
_entity_poly.type
_entity_poly.pdbx_seq_one_letter_code
_entity_poly.pdbx_strand_id
1 'polypeptide(L)'
;MQFSEKLDFLMNITNTSNSALGQKVKIDPSHISRLRRGQRKAIKDEAVITKMADYFARHCVSEYQSKALLDALKVSMDSYDIDVLGKLIAKWLIDEKNDEIEAVGGFLDDLSKLNLTSKIPVNMAEAKKRINDPSQLPQDEISLYYGIEGKRQTAEYFLLEVAAQDKPQTLLLYSDESTDWMTADREFASRWDRLMVAVLSKGNKIKIIHTVSRNLDEMLNAISQWMPL
;
A
#
# COMPACT_ATOMS: atom_id res chain seq x y z
N MET A 1 -1.17 12.96 -1.60
CA MET A 1 -2.39 13.79 -1.36
C MET A 1 -3.11 14.02 -2.66
N GLN A 2 -4.37 13.61 -2.73
CA GLN A 2 -5.23 13.81 -3.90
C GLN A 2 -5.72 15.25 -3.98
N PHE A 3 -6.14 15.69 -5.18
CA PHE A 3 -6.68 17.03 -5.41
C PHE A 3 -7.82 17.40 -4.45
N SER A 4 -8.73 16.47 -4.17
CA SER A 4 -9.86 16.67 -3.26
C SER A 4 -9.43 17.03 -1.84
N GLU A 5 -8.41 16.34 -1.31
CA GLU A 5 -7.86 16.56 0.03
C GLU A 5 -7.16 17.92 0.13
N LYS A 6 -6.38 18.27 -0.89
CA LYS A 6 -5.70 19.57 -0.99
C LYS A 6 -6.71 20.72 -1.06
N LEU A 7 -7.75 20.55 -1.87
CA LEU A 7 -8.82 21.55 -2.00
C LEU A 7 -9.60 21.67 -0.69
N ASP A 8 -9.93 20.57 -0.03
CA ASP A 8 -10.65 20.60 1.25
C ASP A 8 -9.81 21.29 2.34
N PHE A 9 -8.52 20.96 2.43
CA PHE A 9 -7.58 21.64 3.32
C PHE A 9 -7.55 23.16 3.09
N LEU A 10 -7.39 23.61 1.84
CA LEU A 10 -7.37 25.04 1.50
C LEU A 10 -8.68 25.74 1.85
N MET A 11 -9.82 25.07 1.63
CA MET A 11 -11.14 25.60 1.97
C MET A 11 -11.30 25.75 3.49
N ASN A 12 -10.86 24.77 4.26
CA ASN A 12 -10.99 24.78 5.72
C ASN A 12 -10.05 25.82 6.36
N ILE A 13 -8.78 25.87 5.94
CA ILE A 13 -7.79 26.79 6.51
C ILE A 13 -8.12 28.26 6.22
N THR A 14 -8.65 28.56 5.02
CA THR A 14 -9.07 29.92 4.66
C THR A 14 -10.51 30.25 5.07
N ASN A 15 -11.21 29.32 5.72
CA ASN A 15 -12.64 29.42 6.04
C ASN A 15 -13.51 29.81 4.82
N THR A 16 -13.16 29.27 3.65
CA THR A 16 -13.83 29.58 2.39
C THR A 16 -15.05 28.68 2.20
N SER A 17 -16.19 29.30 1.89
CA SER A 17 -17.41 28.56 1.55
C SER A 17 -17.43 28.12 0.08
N ASN A 18 -18.16 27.03 -0.22
CA ASN A 18 -18.29 26.53 -1.59
C ASN A 18 -18.90 27.58 -2.53
N SER A 19 -19.79 28.45 -2.02
CA SER A 19 -20.38 29.55 -2.77
C SER A 19 -19.38 30.67 -3.07
N ALA A 20 -18.54 31.04 -2.09
CA ALA A 20 -17.52 32.07 -2.27
C ALA A 20 -16.48 31.68 -3.33
N LEU A 21 -15.94 30.46 -3.25
CA LEU A 21 -15.02 29.97 -4.27
C LEU A 21 -15.71 29.84 -5.63
N GLY A 22 -16.92 29.26 -5.65
CA GLY A 22 -17.69 29.04 -6.88
C GLY A 22 -17.95 30.33 -7.66
N GLN A 23 -18.32 31.42 -6.97
CA GLN A 23 -18.48 32.73 -7.60
C GLN A 23 -17.18 33.25 -8.23
N LYS A 24 -16.04 33.09 -7.54
CA LYS A 24 -14.75 33.57 -8.02
C LYS A 24 -14.29 32.86 -9.28
N VAL A 25 -14.45 31.54 -9.35
CA VAL A 25 -13.96 30.71 -10.46
C VAL A 25 -15.03 30.37 -11.49
N LYS A 26 -16.25 30.92 -11.32
CA LYS A 26 -17.42 30.67 -12.19
C LYS A 26 -17.79 29.18 -12.27
N ILE A 27 -17.73 28.50 -11.13
CA ILE A 27 -18.13 27.09 -10.98
C ILE A 27 -19.28 27.01 -9.97
N ASP A 28 -20.27 26.16 -10.25
CA ASP A 28 -21.40 25.98 -9.35
C ASP A 28 -20.97 25.48 -7.95
N PRO A 29 -21.56 25.99 -6.84
CA PRO A 29 -21.19 25.57 -5.49
C PRO A 29 -21.37 24.06 -5.23
N SER A 30 -22.35 23.42 -5.87
CA SER A 30 -22.53 21.96 -5.79
C SER A 30 -21.39 21.21 -6.49
N HIS A 31 -20.82 21.79 -7.54
CA HIS A 31 -19.66 21.24 -8.23
C HIS A 31 -18.41 21.35 -7.35
N ILE A 32 -18.18 22.49 -6.69
CA ILE A 32 -17.10 22.65 -5.69
C ILE A 32 -17.25 21.64 -4.54
N SER A 33 -18.48 21.45 -4.02
CA SER A 33 -18.76 20.46 -2.97
C SER A 33 -18.42 19.03 -3.40
N ARG A 34 -18.70 18.66 -4.64
CA ARG A 34 -18.38 17.32 -5.18
C ARG A 34 -16.87 17.14 -5.38
N LEU A 35 -16.16 18.19 -5.79
CA LEU A 35 -14.69 18.17 -5.92
C LEU A 35 -14.01 17.95 -4.56
N ARG A 36 -14.43 18.69 -3.52
CA ARG A 36 -13.93 18.52 -2.15
C ARG A 36 -14.10 17.10 -1.61
N ARG A 37 -15.21 16.45 -1.96
CA ARG A 37 -15.54 15.08 -1.52
C ARG A 37 -14.94 13.97 -2.41
N GLY A 38 -14.15 14.32 -3.43
CA GLY A 38 -13.60 13.35 -4.38
C GLY A 38 -14.64 12.64 -5.26
N GLN A 39 -15.88 13.14 -5.30
CA GLN A 39 -16.97 12.58 -6.11
C GLN A 39 -16.86 12.97 -7.59
N ARG A 40 -15.90 13.83 -7.93
CA ARG A 40 -15.60 14.27 -9.29
C ARG A 40 -14.09 14.41 -9.46
N LYS A 41 -13.58 14.04 -10.64
CA LYS A 41 -12.16 14.15 -10.98
C LYS A 41 -11.67 15.60 -10.87
N ALA A 42 -10.39 15.76 -10.56
CA ALA A 42 -9.71 17.05 -10.51
C ALA A 42 -9.99 17.89 -11.75
N ILE A 43 -10.07 19.21 -11.53
CA ILE A 43 -10.16 20.15 -12.64
C ILE A 43 -8.83 20.11 -13.40
N LYS A 44 -8.87 19.91 -14.71
CA LYS A 44 -7.67 19.90 -15.56
C LYS A 44 -7.36 21.25 -16.19
N ASP A 45 -8.26 22.21 -16.07
CA ASP A 45 -8.07 23.57 -16.56
C ASP A 45 -7.14 24.34 -15.62
N GLU A 46 -5.89 24.51 -16.05
CA GLU A 46 -4.87 25.23 -15.31
C GLU A 46 -5.30 26.67 -15.00
N ALA A 47 -6.03 27.34 -15.91
CA ALA A 47 -6.48 28.71 -15.69
C ALA A 47 -7.51 28.80 -14.56
N VAL A 48 -8.30 27.75 -14.35
CA VAL A 48 -9.21 27.64 -13.20
C VAL A 48 -8.43 27.37 -11.92
N ILE A 49 -7.45 26.47 -11.95
CA ILE A 49 -6.61 26.17 -10.78
C ILE A 49 -5.83 27.40 -10.33
N THR A 50 -5.22 28.16 -11.25
CA THR A 50 -4.53 29.41 -10.92
C THR A 50 -5.46 30.40 -10.24
N LYS A 51 -6.70 30.55 -10.74
CA LYS A 51 -7.70 31.42 -10.10
C LYS A 51 -8.10 30.95 -8.69
N MET A 52 -8.16 29.64 -8.45
CA MET A 52 -8.38 29.10 -7.10
C MET A 52 -7.19 29.41 -6.20
N ALA A 53 -5.98 29.19 -6.69
CA ALA A 53 -4.74 29.41 -5.95
C ALA A 53 -4.54 30.88 -5.56
N ASP A 54 -4.75 31.81 -6.50
CA ASP A 54 -4.73 33.25 -6.25
C ASP A 54 -5.76 33.67 -5.22
N TYR A 55 -6.95 33.05 -5.26
CA TYR A 55 -7.98 33.30 -4.27
C TYR A 55 -7.52 32.87 -2.88
N PHE A 56 -7.00 31.65 -2.73
CA PHE A 56 -6.53 31.16 -1.44
C PHE A 56 -5.34 31.95 -0.90
N ALA A 57 -4.36 32.31 -1.74
CA ALA A 57 -3.22 33.13 -1.34
C ALA A 57 -3.65 34.48 -0.73
N ARG A 58 -4.71 35.09 -1.27
CA ARG A 58 -5.27 36.36 -0.76
C ARG A 58 -6.11 36.21 0.51
N HIS A 59 -6.59 34.99 0.82
CA HIS A 59 -7.40 34.70 2.00
C HIS A 59 -6.61 34.02 3.13
N CYS A 60 -5.33 33.70 2.91
CA CYS A 60 -4.36 33.41 3.97
C CYS A 60 -3.83 34.72 4.56
N VAL A 61 -4.56 35.28 5.53
CA VAL A 61 -4.25 36.60 6.11
C VAL A 61 -3.59 36.47 7.49
N SER A 62 -3.83 35.37 8.20
CA SER A 62 -3.25 35.15 9.53
C SER A 62 -1.97 34.33 9.50
N GLU A 63 -1.08 34.59 10.46
CA GLU A 63 0.22 33.91 10.60
C GLU A 63 0.07 32.38 10.75
N TYR A 64 -0.96 31.93 11.46
CA TYR A 64 -1.28 30.50 11.57
C TYR A 64 -1.70 29.88 10.23
N GLN A 65 -2.53 30.56 9.44
CA GLN A 65 -2.95 30.07 8.11
C GLN A 65 -1.75 29.95 7.18
N SER A 66 -0.89 30.96 7.15
CA SER A 66 0.31 30.96 6.32
C SER A 66 1.31 29.89 6.75
N LYS A 67 1.52 29.71 8.05
CA LYS A 67 2.41 28.67 8.59
C LYS A 67 1.90 27.26 8.27
N ALA A 68 0.64 26.96 8.56
CA ALA A 68 0.08 25.64 8.29
C ALA A 68 0.01 25.33 6.78
N LEU A 69 -0.15 26.34 5.93
CA LEU A 69 -0.05 26.17 4.47
C LEU A 69 1.40 25.91 4.03
N LEU A 70 2.38 26.64 4.54
CA LEU A 70 3.81 26.41 4.25
C LEU A 70 4.28 25.03 4.71
N ASP A 71 3.83 24.58 5.88
CA ASP A 71 4.08 23.23 6.41
C ASP A 71 3.48 22.16 5.49
N ALA A 72 2.24 22.36 5.01
CA ALA A 72 1.57 21.45 4.07
C ALA A 72 2.27 21.41 2.69
N LEU A 73 2.80 22.55 2.24
CA LEU A 73 3.60 22.66 1.01
C LEU A 73 5.02 22.11 1.18
N LYS A 74 5.50 21.93 2.43
CA LYS A 74 6.90 21.62 2.79
C LYS A 74 7.91 22.62 2.25
N VAL A 75 7.56 23.91 2.26
CA VAL A 75 8.40 25.01 1.76
C VAL A 75 8.61 26.03 2.86
N SER A 76 9.85 26.52 3.02
CA SER A 76 10.14 27.73 3.78
C SER A 76 10.20 28.93 2.83
N MET A 77 9.44 29.99 3.12
CA MET A 77 9.59 31.26 2.42
C MET A 77 10.40 32.23 3.27
N ASP A 78 11.48 32.78 2.70
CA ASP A 78 12.32 33.80 3.36
C ASP A 78 11.63 35.17 3.41
N SER A 79 10.69 35.43 2.51
CA SER A 79 9.83 36.62 2.49
C SER A 79 8.41 36.26 2.07
N TYR A 80 7.42 36.85 2.72
CA TYR A 80 6.00 36.57 2.43
C TYR A 80 5.56 37.36 1.19
N ASP A 81 5.45 36.67 0.05
CA ASP A 81 4.95 37.22 -1.20
C ASP A 81 3.69 36.45 -1.65
N ILE A 82 2.58 37.18 -1.81
CA ILE A 82 1.27 36.64 -2.17
C ILE A 82 1.28 36.03 -3.57
N ASP A 83 1.99 36.63 -4.53
CA ASP A 83 2.07 36.14 -5.91
C ASP A 83 2.93 34.87 -5.99
N VAL A 84 3.98 34.78 -5.18
CA VAL A 84 4.78 33.55 -5.03
C VAL A 84 3.95 32.46 -4.37
N LEU A 85 3.21 32.78 -3.31
CA LEU A 85 2.33 31.84 -2.62
C LEU A 85 1.25 31.29 -3.55
N GLY A 86 0.61 32.14 -4.36
CA GLY A 86 -0.36 31.71 -5.37
C GLY A 86 0.21 30.69 -6.35
N LYS A 87 1.43 30.91 -6.86
CA LYS A 87 2.11 29.96 -7.75
C LYS A 87 2.42 28.63 -7.06
N LEU A 88 2.85 28.67 -5.79
CA LEU A 88 3.13 27.46 -5.01
C LEU A 88 1.86 26.63 -4.77
N ILE A 89 0.75 27.28 -4.40
CA ILE A 89 -0.55 26.63 -4.23
C ILE A 89 -1.02 26.02 -5.55
N ALA A 90 -0.89 26.74 -6.67
CA ALA A 90 -1.30 26.25 -7.98
C ALA A 90 -0.51 25.00 -8.37
N LYS A 91 0.82 25.04 -8.22
CA LYS A 91 1.70 23.88 -8.48
C LYS A 91 1.31 22.70 -7.60
N TRP A 92 1.08 22.93 -6.31
CA TRP A 92 0.67 21.88 -5.38
C TRP A 92 -0.69 21.27 -5.71
N LEU A 93 -1.67 22.08 -6.17
CA LEU A 93 -2.97 21.57 -6.62
C LEU A 93 -2.87 20.72 -7.90
N ILE A 94 -1.97 21.08 -8.82
CA ILE A 94 -1.74 20.36 -10.08
C ILE A 94 -0.95 19.06 -9.85
N ASP A 95 0.02 19.10 -8.94
CA ASP A 95 0.93 18.00 -8.63
C ASP A 95 0.20 16.91 -7.84
N GLU A 96 -0.75 16.22 -8.47
CA GLU A 96 -1.23 14.94 -7.96
C GLU A 96 -0.02 14.04 -7.80
N LYS A 97 0.42 13.86 -6.54
CA LYS A 97 1.31 12.76 -6.21
C LYS A 97 0.60 11.53 -6.72
N ASN A 98 1.13 11.02 -7.83
CA ASN A 98 0.80 9.75 -8.42
C ASN A 98 1.39 8.67 -7.51
N ASP A 99 1.08 8.73 -6.21
CA ASP A 99 1.56 7.81 -5.18
C ASP A 99 1.24 6.37 -5.64
N GLU A 100 0.13 6.17 -6.36
CA GLU A 100 -0.21 4.90 -7.01
C GLU A 100 0.74 4.47 -8.14
N ILE A 101 1.18 5.37 -9.02
CA ILE A 101 2.11 5.02 -10.12
C ILE A 101 3.53 4.85 -9.59
N GLU A 102 3.94 5.63 -8.59
CA GLU A 102 5.25 5.46 -7.93
C GLU A 102 5.30 4.17 -7.10
N ALA A 103 4.23 3.82 -6.37
CA ALA A 103 4.19 2.57 -5.60
C ALA A 103 4.16 1.33 -6.49
N VAL A 104 3.37 1.36 -7.58
CA VAL A 104 3.39 0.29 -8.59
C VAL A 104 4.74 0.24 -9.30
N GLY A 105 5.32 1.39 -9.64
CA GLY A 105 6.64 1.48 -10.24
C GLY A 105 7.73 0.89 -9.36
N GLY A 106 7.77 1.26 -8.07
CA GLY A 106 8.69 0.71 -7.08
C GLY A 106 8.50 -0.80 -6.86
N PHE A 107 7.25 -1.25 -6.77
CA PHE A 107 6.94 -2.68 -6.68
C PHE A 107 7.39 -3.46 -7.92
N LEU A 108 7.16 -2.94 -9.12
CA LEU A 108 7.58 -3.58 -10.38
C LEU A 108 9.11 -3.56 -10.52
N ASP A 109 9.77 -2.49 -10.09
CA ASP A 109 11.23 -2.42 -10.04
C ASP A 109 11.78 -3.47 -9.07
N ASP A 110 11.18 -3.63 -7.90
CA ASP A 110 11.60 -4.64 -6.93
C ASP A 110 11.30 -6.06 -7.44
N LEU A 111 10.17 -6.29 -8.11
CA LEU A 111 9.88 -7.53 -8.84
C LEU A 111 10.89 -7.80 -9.96
N SER A 112 11.35 -6.77 -10.67
CA SER A 112 12.33 -6.92 -11.75
C SER A 112 13.74 -7.21 -11.23
N LYS A 113 14.09 -6.68 -10.03
CA LYS A 113 15.33 -6.98 -9.31
C LYS A 113 15.31 -8.36 -8.67
N LEU A 114 14.13 -8.82 -8.25
CA LEU A 114 13.89 -10.24 -7.96
C LEU A 114 14.02 -10.99 -9.28
N ASN A 115 15.24 -11.45 -9.60
CA ASN A 115 15.47 -12.31 -10.75
C ASN A 115 14.62 -13.60 -10.62
N LEU A 116 13.35 -13.55 -11.04
CA LEU A 116 12.41 -14.67 -11.16
C LEU A 116 12.95 -15.76 -12.10
N THR A 117 14.03 -15.47 -12.81
CA THR A 117 14.71 -16.34 -13.76
C THR A 117 16.10 -16.79 -13.33
N SER A 118 16.64 -16.36 -12.18
CA SER A 118 17.95 -16.82 -11.72
C SER A 118 17.86 -17.94 -10.69
N LYS A 119 17.87 -19.17 -11.23
CA LYS A 119 18.43 -20.40 -10.62
C LYS A 119 17.67 -20.95 -9.40
N ILE A 120 16.73 -21.86 -9.67
CA ILE A 120 16.60 -23.07 -8.84
C ILE A 120 17.93 -23.82 -8.99
N PRO A 121 18.77 -23.83 -7.94
CA PRO A 121 18.98 -25.08 -7.26
C PRO A 121 18.71 -24.85 -5.78
N VAL A 122 17.48 -24.47 -5.44
CA VAL A 122 16.99 -24.81 -4.12
C VAL A 122 17.08 -26.32 -4.05
N ASN A 123 17.83 -26.86 -3.08
CA ASN A 123 17.99 -28.30 -2.93
C ASN A 123 16.63 -28.92 -2.53
N MET A 124 15.78 -29.15 -3.54
CA MET A 124 14.45 -29.74 -3.39
C MET A 124 14.53 -31.18 -2.88
N ALA A 125 15.72 -31.80 -2.90
CA ALA A 125 15.92 -33.13 -2.32
C ALA A 125 15.65 -33.13 -0.82
N GLU A 126 16.01 -32.06 -0.10
CA GLU A 126 15.71 -31.94 1.34
C GLU A 126 14.21 -31.78 1.58
N ALA A 127 13.53 -30.94 0.80
CA ALA A 127 12.08 -30.76 0.91
C ALA A 127 11.34 -32.08 0.60
N LYS A 128 11.69 -32.76 -0.51
CA LYS A 128 11.14 -34.06 -0.87
C LYS A 128 11.39 -35.13 0.19
N LYS A 129 12.59 -35.15 0.79
CA LYS A 129 12.92 -36.07 1.87
C LYS A 129 12.00 -35.84 3.08
N ARG A 130 11.78 -34.58 3.48
CA ARG A 130 10.88 -34.24 4.59
C ARG A 130 9.42 -34.57 4.29
N ILE A 131 8.95 -34.29 3.07
CA ILE A 131 7.57 -34.62 2.65
C ILE A 131 7.31 -36.13 2.68
N ASN A 132 8.33 -36.93 2.33
CA ASN A 132 8.22 -38.40 2.31
C ASN A 132 8.58 -39.07 3.64
N ASP A 133 8.82 -38.31 4.72
CA ASP A 133 9.19 -38.82 6.03
C ASP A 133 8.02 -38.64 7.02
N PRO A 134 7.23 -39.70 7.28
CA PRO A 134 6.08 -39.63 8.19
C PRO A 134 6.46 -39.28 9.64
N SER A 135 7.73 -39.46 10.03
CA SER A 135 8.19 -39.13 11.38
C SER A 135 8.30 -37.63 11.65
N GLN A 136 8.23 -36.81 10.60
CA GLN A 136 8.21 -35.35 10.74
C GLN A 136 6.89 -34.83 11.30
N LEU A 137 5.79 -35.58 11.15
CA LEU A 137 4.45 -35.15 11.51
C LEU A 137 4.06 -35.65 12.91
N PRO A 138 3.30 -34.85 13.69
CA PRO A 138 2.79 -35.27 14.97
C PRO A 138 1.92 -36.53 14.82
N GLN A 139 2.18 -37.53 15.65
CA GLN A 139 1.44 -38.81 15.66
C GLN A 139 0.19 -38.74 16.54
N ASP A 140 0.17 -37.80 17.49
CA ASP A 140 -0.94 -37.59 18.39
C ASP A 140 -2.08 -36.84 17.69
N GLU A 141 -3.33 -37.21 18.00
CA GLU A 141 -4.54 -36.55 17.46
C GLU A 141 -4.59 -35.06 17.82
N ILE A 142 -4.03 -34.67 18.97
CA ILE A 142 -3.97 -33.29 19.45
C ILE A 142 -2.55 -32.99 19.93
N SER A 143 -1.93 -31.96 19.35
CA SER A 143 -0.62 -31.45 19.74
C SER A 143 -0.69 -29.95 20.05
N LEU A 144 -0.05 -29.52 21.14
CA LEU A 144 -0.04 -28.12 21.59
C LEU A 144 1.31 -27.48 21.31
N TYR A 145 1.28 -26.32 20.66
CA TYR A 145 2.46 -25.58 20.23
C TYR A 145 2.38 -24.15 20.74
N TYR A 146 3.46 -23.66 21.34
CA TYR A 146 3.46 -22.38 22.05
C TYR A 146 4.41 -21.36 21.43
N GLY A 147 3.98 -20.10 21.45
CA GLY A 147 4.77 -18.98 20.98
C GLY A 147 5.04 -18.97 19.48
N ILE A 148 5.99 -18.14 19.07
CA ILE A 148 6.40 -17.98 17.67
C ILE A 148 6.99 -19.28 17.12
N GLU A 149 7.77 -20.01 17.92
CA GLU A 149 8.38 -21.26 17.47
C GLU A 149 7.34 -22.35 17.24
N GLY A 150 6.36 -22.46 18.14
CA GLY A 150 5.22 -23.35 17.93
C GLY A 150 4.42 -23.01 16.67
N LYS A 151 4.20 -21.72 16.40
CA LYS A 151 3.52 -21.25 15.18
C LYS A 151 4.28 -21.60 13.91
N ARG A 152 5.61 -21.44 13.93
CA ARG A 152 6.50 -21.83 12.82
C ARG A 152 6.45 -23.32 12.56
N GLN A 153 6.53 -24.12 13.62
CA GLN A 153 6.47 -25.56 13.54
C GLN A 153 5.15 -26.06 12.95
N THR A 154 4.01 -25.53 13.41
CA THR A 154 2.70 -25.91 12.87
C THR A 154 2.50 -25.45 11.42
N ALA A 155 3.04 -24.29 11.04
CA ALA A 155 3.03 -23.85 9.64
C ALA A 155 3.82 -24.81 8.73
N GLU A 156 4.99 -25.30 9.16
CA GLU A 156 5.73 -26.33 8.41
C GLU A 156 4.94 -27.65 8.32
N TYR A 157 4.34 -28.11 9.42
CA TYR A 157 3.54 -29.34 9.42
C TYR A 157 2.34 -29.27 8.50
N PHE A 158 1.64 -28.13 8.51
CA PHE A 158 0.54 -27.89 7.58
C PHE A 158 0.99 -28.00 6.12
N LEU A 159 2.12 -27.38 5.76
CA LEU A 159 2.63 -27.46 4.39
C LEU A 159 3.14 -28.86 4.02
N LEU A 160 3.76 -29.58 4.96
CA LEU A 160 4.17 -30.97 4.78
C LEU A 160 2.97 -31.88 4.50
N GLU A 161 1.90 -31.76 5.29
CA GLU A 161 0.64 -32.48 5.09
C GLU A 161 0.04 -32.20 3.71
N VAL A 162 -0.09 -30.92 3.35
CA VAL A 162 -0.61 -30.53 2.03
C VAL A 162 0.26 -31.09 0.90
N ALA A 163 1.59 -31.04 1.06
CA ALA A 163 2.52 -31.55 0.07
C ALA A 163 2.55 -33.08 0.01
N ALA A 164 2.16 -33.79 1.06
CA ALA A 164 2.05 -35.25 1.06
C ALA A 164 0.81 -35.72 0.26
N GLN A 165 -0.25 -34.91 0.20
CA GLN A 165 -1.46 -35.25 -0.56
C GLN A 165 -1.20 -35.37 -2.08
N ASP A 166 -1.83 -36.36 -2.73
CA ASP A 166 -1.74 -36.56 -4.18
C ASP A 166 -2.71 -35.69 -4.97
N LYS A 167 -3.80 -35.26 -4.34
CA LYS A 167 -4.83 -34.45 -4.99
C LYS A 167 -4.53 -32.95 -4.82
N PRO A 168 -4.37 -32.20 -5.92
CA PRO A 168 -4.22 -30.75 -5.84
C PRO A 168 -5.44 -30.09 -5.19
N GLN A 169 -5.20 -29.11 -4.33
CA GLN A 169 -6.20 -28.38 -3.57
C GLN A 169 -5.96 -26.87 -3.62
N THR A 170 -6.95 -26.10 -3.17
CA THR A 170 -6.84 -24.65 -3.02
C THR A 170 -6.73 -24.31 -1.55
N LEU A 171 -5.59 -23.77 -1.13
CA LEU A 171 -5.38 -23.24 0.21
C LEU A 171 -5.95 -21.84 0.28
N LEU A 172 -6.84 -21.61 1.24
CA LEU A 172 -7.37 -20.30 1.57
C LEU A 172 -6.68 -19.85 2.86
N LEU A 173 -5.75 -18.90 2.76
CA LEU A 173 -4.96 -18.43 3.90
C LEU A 173 -5.44 -17.05 4.32
N TYR A 174 -5.69 -16.86 5.60
CA TYR A 174 -6.06 -15.59 6.22
C TYR A 174 -5.29 -15.45 7.53
N SER A 175 -4.82 -14.25 7.82
CA SER A 175 -4.24 -13.90 9.12
C SER A 175 -4.53 -12.43 9.42
N ASP A 176 -4.92 -12.15 10.65
CA ASP A 176 -5.06 -10.81 11.24
C ASP A 176 -3.85 -10.41 12.08
N GLU A 177 -2.78 -11.22 12.06
CA GLU A 177 -1.54 -10.98 12.79
C GLU A 177 -0.43 -10.45 11.87
N SER A 178 0.59 -9.83 12.46
CA SER A 178 1.80 -9.44 11.72
C SER A 178 2.48 -10.66 11.09
N THR A 179 2.97 -10.52 9.86
CA THR A 179 3.73 -11.54 9.13
C THR A 179 5.19 -11.65 9.56
N ASP A 180 5.66 -10.79 10.49
CA ASP A 180 7.06 -10.74 10.92
C ASP A 180 7.60 -12.08 11.42
N TRP A 181 6.73 -12.92 12.01
CA TRP A 181 7.12 -14.25 12.48
C TRP A 181 7.61 -15.15 11.35
N MET A 182 7.18 -14.91 10.10
CA MET A 182 7.59 -15.68 8.92
C MET A 182 8.97 -15.28 8.40
N THR A 183 9.32 -13.99 8.46
CA THR A 183 10.50 -13.44 7.80
C THR A 183 11.66 -13.13 8.77
N ALA A 184 11.38 -13.01 10.07
CA ALA A 184 12.39 -12.65 11.07
C ALA A 184 13.50 -13.69 11.24
N ASP A 185 13.24 -14.96 10.92
CA ASP A 185 14.22 -16.05 10.97
C ASP A 185 14.52 -16.56 9.56
N ARG A 186 15.76 -16.37 9.12
CA ARG A 186 16.20 -16.71 7.75
C ARG A 186 16.22 -18.21 7.50
N GLU A 187 16.54 -19.03 8.50
CA GLU A 187 16.58 -20.48 8.34
C GLU A 187 15.17 -21.03 8.21
N PHE A 188 14.26 -20.57 9.08
CA PHE A 188 12.84 -20.89 8.96
C PHE A 188 12.28 -20.44 7.62
N ALA A 189 12.49 -19.18 7.24
CA ALA A 189 11.98 -18.63 5.97
C ALA A 189 12.45 -19.46 4.77
N SER A 190 13.71 -19.92 4.76
CA SER A 190 14.23 -20.79 3.70
C SER A 190 13.59 -22.18 3.67
N ARG A 191 13.24 -22.76 4.83
CA ARG A 191 12.53 -24.05 4.90
C ARG A 191 11.08 -23.90 4.46
N TRP A 192 10.43 -22.83 4.92
CA TRP A 192 9.06 -22.49 4.57
C TRP A 192 8.91 -22.25 3.06
N ASP A 193 9.79 -21.45 2.47
CA ASP A 193 9.84 -21.18 1.02
C ASP A 193 9.96 -22.47 0.21
N ARG A 194 10.87 -23.36 0.60
CA ARG A 194 11.02 -24.70 0.01
C ARG A 194 9.74 -25.54 0.02
N LEU A 195 9.03 -25.53 1.14
CA LEU A 195 7.77 -26.27 1.28
C LEU A 195 6.67 -25.63 0.44
N MET A 196 6.59 -24.30 0.40
CA MET A 196 5.64 -23.58 -0.44
C MET A 196 5.85 -23.88 -1.92
N VAL A 197 7.09 -23.82 -2.41
CA VAL A 197 7.45 -24.22 -3.79
C VAL A 197 7.06 -25.68 -4.04
N ALA A 198 7.30 -26.59 -3.10
CA ALA A 198 6.89 -27.99 -3.24
C ALA A 198 5.36 -28.14 -3.34
N VAL A 199 4.60 -27.45 -2.49
CA VAL A 199 3.13 -27.40 -2.53
C VAL A 199 2.65 -26.88 -3.89
N LEU A 200 3.17 -25.76 -4.36
CA LEU A 200 2.81 -25.17 -5.66
C LEU A 200 3.18 -26.07 -6.84
N SER A 201 4.35 -26.72 -6.78
CA SER A 201 4.83 -27.64 -7.83
C SER A 201 3.93 -28.86 -8.02
N LYS A 202 3.17 -29.25 -6.98
CA LYS A 202 2.13 -30.30 -7.06
C LYS A 202 0.82 -29.82 -7.69
N GLY A 203 0.74 -28.56 -8.14
CA GLY A 203 -0.45 -27.97 -8.76
C GLY A 203 -1.46 -27.39 -7.76
N ASN A 204 -1.10 -27.29 -6.48
CA ASN A 204 -1.92 -26.61 -5.49
C ASN A 204 -2.02 -25.12 -5.82
N LYS A 205 -3.13 -24.50 -5.42
CA LYS A 205 -3.35 -23.06 -5.55
C LYS A 205 -3.38 -22.44 -4.17
N ILE A 206 -2.77 -21.27 -4.02
CA ILE A 206 -2.78 -20.53 -2.76
C ILE A 206 -3.53 -19.23 -3.00
N LYS A 207 -4.56 -18.96 -2.20
CA LYS A 207 -5.31 -17.71 -2.20
C LYS A 207 -5.14 -17.06 -0.84
N ILE A 208 -4.46 -15.94 -0.82
CA ILE A 208 -4.32 -15.13 0.38
C ILE A 208 -5.54 -14.20 0.45
N ILE A 209 -6.27 -14.29 1.55
CA ILE A 209 -7.43 -13.47 1.86
C ILE A 209 -6.95 -12.35 2.77
N HIS A 210 -7.10 -11.12 2.31
CA HIS A 210 -6.74 -9.91 3.05
C HIS A 210 -7.93 -8.97 3.16
N THR A 211 -8.05 -8.28 4.29
CA THR A 211 -9.01 -7.18 4.46
C THR A 211 -8.43 -5.90 3.88
N VAL A 212 -8.71 -5.64 2.61
CA VAL A 212 -8.18 -4.46 1.93
C VAL A 212 -9.00 -3.21 2.31
N SER A 213 -8.43 -2.38 3.18
CA SER A 213 -8.79 -0.96 3.23
C SER A 213 -8.26 -0.30 1.94
N ARG A 214 -8.87 0.78 1.44
CA ARG A 214 -8.72 1.28 0.05
C ARG A 214 -7.30 1.77 -0.37
N ASN A 215 -6.23 1.40 0.33
CA ASN A 215 -4.86 1.82 0.10
C ASN A 215 -4.08 0.81 -0.78
N LEU A 216 -3.63 1.24 -1.96
CA LEU A 216 -2.84 0.43 -2.89
C LEU A 216 -1.47 0.04 -2.32
N ASP A 217 -0.82 0.91 -1.53
CA ASP A 217 0.47 0.62 -0.91
C ASP A 217 0.37 -0.55 0.07
N GLU A 218 -0.73 -0.59 0.81
CA GLU A 218 -1.06 -1.68 1.73
C GLU A 218 -1.24 -2.99 0.95
N MET A 219 -1.92 -2.95 -0.20
CA MET A 219 -2.06 -4.11 -1.07
C MET A 219 -0.73 -4.60 -1.65
N LEU A 220 0.11 -3.69 -2.16
CA LEU A 220 1.39 -4.05 -2.77
C LEU A 220 2.38 -4.57 -1.73
N ASN A 221 2.41 -3.99 -0.52
CA ASN A 221 3.16 -4.51 0.62
C ASN A 221 2.65 -5.88 1.07
N ALA A 222 1.33 -6.07 1.11
CA ALA A 222 0.75 -7.36 1.42
C ALA A 222 1.13 -8.40 0.37
N ILE A 223 1.23 -8.05 -0.92
CA ILE A 223 1.68 -8.99 -1.97
C ILE A 223 3.18 -9.28 -1.85
N SER A 224 4.01 -8.26 -1.60
CA SER A 224 5.47 -8.42 -1.54
C SER A 224 5.91 -9.35 -0.41
N GLN A 225 5.15 -9.40 0.70
CA GLN A 225 5.38 -10.35 1.80
C GLN A 225 5.26 -11.83 1.40
N TRP A 226 4.57 -12.14 0.30
CA TRP A 226 4.39 -13.50 -0.22
C TRP A 226 5.21 -13.76 -1.49
N MET A 227 6.23 -12.96 -1.82
CA MET A 227 7.13 -13.22 -2.95
C MET A 227 8.56 -13.50 -2.47
N PRO A 228 9.34 -14.37 -3.14
CA PRO A 228 9.13 -14.95 -4.47
C PRO A 228 8.63 -16.39 -4.37
N LEU A 229 7.31 -16.57 -4.25
CA LEU A 229 6.67 -17.88 -4.42
C LEU A 229 6.74 -18.38 -5.88
#